data_AF-A0A7T7VSW1-F1
#
_entry.id   AF-A0A7T7VSW1-F1
#
_cell.length_a   1.000
_cell.length_b   1.000
_cell.length_c   1.000
_cell.angle_alpha   90.00
_cell.angle_beta   90.00
_cell.angle_gamma   90.00
#
_symmetry.space_group_name_H-M   'P 1'
#
loop_
_entity.id
_entity.type
_entity.pdbx_description
1 polymer ?
#
loop_
_entity_poly.entity_id
_entity_poly.type
_entity_poly.pdbx_seq_one_letter_code
_entity_poly.pdbx_strand_id
1 'polypeptide(L)' 'MTSDFPSQFAAARAGLGVALLPCIMGDACPDIMRVAPEQPEKRPVWLVIHADLHNAPAVRAVSDFLINVFGKGC' A
#
# COMPACT_ATOMS: atom_id res chain seq x y z
N MET A 1 -3.15 12.24 -16.23
CA MET A 1 -2.60 12.19 -14.86
C MET A 1 -3.62 11.43 -14.02
N THR A 2 -3.49 10.10 -13.89
CA THR A 2 -4.44 9.31 -13.09
C THR A 2 -3.96 9.32 -11.64
N SER A 3 -4.84 9.68 -10.71
CA SER A 3 -4.50 9.90 -9.28
C SER A 3 -4.60 8.63 -8.43
N ASP A 4 -4.95 7.50 -9.04
CA ASP A 4 -5.16 6.22 -8.38
C ASP A 4 -4.10 5.18 -8.80
N PHE A 5 -3.71 4.30 -7.87
CA PHE A 5 -2.73 3.25 -8.14
C PHE A 5 -3.20 2.17 -9.12
N PRO A 6 -4.47 1.71 -9.14
CA PRO A 6 -4.92 0.69 -10.08
C PRO A 6 -4.72 1.08 -11.55
N SER A 7 -5.05 2.32 -11.91
CA SER A 7 -4.89 2.82 -13.28
C SER A 7 -3.41 2.98 -13.65
N GLN A 8 -2.57 3.47 -12.71
CA GLN A 8 -1.11 3.54 -12.91
C GLN A 8 -0.49 2.15 -13.11
N PHE A 9 -0.93 1.18 -12.31
CA PHE A 9 -0.49 -0.21 -12.40
C PHE A 9 -0.88 -0.85 -13.73
N ALA A 10 -2.13 -0.67 -14.18
CA ALA A 10 -2.58 -1.17 -15.47
C ALA A 10 -1.78 -0.58 -16.64
N ALA A 11 -1.44 0.72 -16.59
CA ALA A 11 -0.63 1.37 -17.61
C ALA A 11 0.81 0.87 -17.64
N ALA A 12 1.46 0.71 -16.48
CA ALA A 12 2.81 0.16 -16.38
C ALA A 12 2.87 -1.27 -16.92
N ARG A 13 1.91 -2.12 -16.54
CA ARG A 13 1.80 -3.49 -17.03
C ARG A 13 1.52 -3.57 -18.54
N ALA A 14 0.78 -2.61 -19.10
CA ALA A 14 0.54 -2.50 -20.54
C ALA A 14 1.77 -1.98 -21.33
N GLY A 15 2.91 -1.71 -20.66
CA GLY A 15 4.12 -1.21 -21.30
C GLY A 15 4.04 0.27 -21.69
N LEU A 16 3.08 1.03 -21.17
CA LEU A 16 2.91 2.45 -21.48
C LEU A 16 3.96 3.35 -20.79
N GLY A 17 4.74 2.81 -19.85
CA GLY A 17 5.83 3.53 -19.19
C GLY A 17 6.14 3.02 -17.78
N VAL A 18 6.77 3.88 -16.97
CA VAL A 18 7.14 3.62 -15.57
C VAL A 18 6.11 4.29 -14.63
N ALA A 19 5.72 3.59 -13.56
CA ALA A 19 4.80 4.09 -12.55
C ALA A 19 5.37 3.98 -11.13
N LEU A 20 5.02 4.94 -10.26
CA LEU A 20 5.36 4.91 -8.84
C LEU A 20 4.28 4.17 -8.04
N LEU A 21 4.57 2.94 -7.66
CA LEU A 21 3.60 2.04 -7.04
C LEU A 21 4.00 1.66 -5.60
N PRO A 22 3.03 1.35 -4.73
CA PRO A 22 3.31 0.69 -3.46
C PRO A 22 4.03 -0.64 -3.66
N CYS A 23 5.04 -0.95 -2.85
CA CYS A 23 5.80 -2.21 -2.95
C CYS A 23 4.89 -3.45 -2.91
N ILE A 24 3.85 -3.45 -2.07
CA ILE A 24 2.88 -4.56 -2.00
C ILE A 24 2.16 -4.86 -3.33
N MET A 25 2.00 -3.86 -4.21
CA MET A 25 1.41 -4.06 -5.53
C MET A 25 2.47 -4.50 -6.54
N GLY A 26 3.67 -3.91 -6.46
CA GLY A 26 4.79 -4.21 -7.34
C GLY A 26 5.35 -5.61 -7.15
N ASP A 27 5.67 -5.96 -5.90
CA ASP A 27 6.38 -7.19 -5.54
C ASP A 27 5.51 -8.44 -5.71
N ALA A 28 4.18 -8.29 -5.72
CA ALA A 28 3.24 -9.38 -5.95
C ALA A 28 3.09 -9.77 -7.43
N CYS A 29 3.67 -9.00 -8.35
CA CYS A 29 3.40 -9.10 -9.78
C CYS A 29 4.67 -9.47 -10.57
N PRO A 30 4.73 -10.66 -11.22
CA PRO A 30 5.91 -11.10 -11.95
C PRO A 30 6.10 -10.44 -13.33
N ASP A 31 5.08 -9.75 -13.83
CA ASP A 31 5.02 -9.11 -15.15
C ASP A 31 5.52 -7.67 -15.17
N ILE A 32 5.89 -7.12 -14.02
CA ILE A 32 6.56 -5.83 -13.88
C ILE A 32 7.85 -6.01 -13.09
N MET A 33 8.84 -5.14 -13.35
CA MET A 33 10.09 -5.14 -12.61
C MET A 33 10.38 -3.78 -12.01
N ARG A 34 11.10 -3.77 -10.88
CA ARG A 34 11.58 -2.54 -10.25
C ARG A 34 12.70 -1.93 -11.09
N VAL A 35 12.52 -0.69 -11.53
CA VAL A 35 13.46 0.00 -12.43
C VAL A 35 14.46 0.87 -11.67
N ALA A 36 14.06 1.47 -10.54
CA ALA A 36 14.91 2.32 -9.72
C ALA A 36 15.19 1.66 -8.35
N PRO A 37 16.45 1.59 -7.90
CA PRO A 37 16.80 1.03 -6.58
C PRO A 37 16.47 1.99 -5.43
N GLU A 38 16.36 3.28 -5.72
CA GLU A 38 16.07 4.34 -4.76
C GLU A 38 14.59 4.36 -4.36
N GLN A 39 14.33 4.26 -3.05
CA GLN A 39 12.99 4.34 -2.50
C GLN A 39 12.64 5.81 -2.22
N PRO A 40 11.45 6.29 -2.64
CA PRO A 40 10.97 7.60 -2.21
C PRO A 40 10.72 7.61 -0.71
N GLU A 41 10.54 8.80 -0.13
CA GLU A 41 10.16 8.95 1.27
C GLU A 41 8.89 8.14 1.60
N LYS A 42 8.91 7.50 2.78
CA LYS A 42 7.80 6.67 3.23
C LYS A 42 6.57 7.53 3.46
N ARG A 43 5.51 7.25 2.72
CA ARG A 43 4.20 7.87 2.92
C ARG A 43 3.49 7.16 4.07
N PRO A 44 3.17 7.84 5.19
CA PRO A 44 2.50 7.21 6.32
C PRO A 44 1.08 6.80 5.91
N VAL A 45 0.69 5.59 6.32
CA VAL A 45 -0.68 5.10 6.21
C VAL A 45 -1.28 5.09 7.60
N TRP A 46 -2.49 5.63 7.73
CA TRP A 46 -3.18 5.79 9.02
C TRP A 46 -4.33 4.82 9.13
N LEU A 47 -4.40 4.09 10.24
CA LEU A 47 -5.59 3.36 10.65
C LEU A 47 -6.49 4.31 11.45
N VAL A 48 -7.64 4.67 10.90
CA VAL A 48 -8.58 5.61 11.54
C VAL A 48 -9.74 4.82 12.14
N ILE A 49 -10.00 5.04 13.43
CA ILE A 49 -11.06 4.38 14.20
C ILE A 49 -11.89 5.46 14.88
N HIS A 50 -13.22 5.33 14.84
CA HIS A 50 -14.09 6.24 15.58
C HIS A 50 -13.83 6.12 17.09
N ALA A 51 -13.72 7.24 17.80
CA ALA A 51 -13.33 7.27 19.21
C ALA A 51 -14.19 6.34 20.10
N ASP A 52 -15.50 6.34 19.88
CA ASP A 52 -16.45 5.51 20.63
C ASP A 52 -16.24 3.99 20.44
N LEU A 53 -15.66 3.60 19.30
CA LEU A 53 -15.45 2.21 18.92
C LEU A 53 -14.05 1.70 19.24
N HIS A 54 -13.09 2.58 19.53
CA HIS A 54 -11.69 2.22 19.77
C HIS A 54 -11.51 1.15 20.85
N ASN A 55 -12.33 1.19 21.91
CA ASN A 55 -12.24 0.27 23.03
C ASN A 55 -13.12 -0.99 22.88
N ALA A 56 -13.90 -1.11 21.80
CA ALA A 56 -14.71 -2.30 21.55
C ALA A 56 -13.78 -3.51 21.30
N PRO A 57 -13.97 -4.66 22.00
CA PRO A 57 -13.05 -5.79 21.91
C PRO A 57 -12.79 -6.29 20.48
N ALA A 58 -13.84 -6.35 19.65
CA ALA A 58 -13.72 -6.75 18.25
C ALA A 58 -12.90 -5.76 17.41
N VAL A 59 -13.09 -4.45 17.63
CA VAL A 59 -12.36 -3.40 16.91
C VAL A 59 -10.89 -3.43 17.29
N ARG A 60 -10.57 -3.59 18.58
CA ARG A 60 -9.20 -3.72 19.06
C ARG A 60 -8.50 -4.95 18.47
N ALA A 61 -9.17 -6.11 18.48
CA ALA A 61 -8.61 -7.33 17.90
C ALA A 61 -8.23 -7.18 16.42
N VAL A 62 -9.11 -6.56 15.61
CA VAL A 62 -8.83 -6.31 14.19
C VAL A 62 -7.73 -5.24 14.03
N SER A 63 -7.74 -4.20 14.85
CA SER A 63 -6.74 -3.12 14.79
C SER A 63 -5.33 -3.64 15.09
N ASP A 64 -5.19 -4.43 16.15
CA ASP A 64 -3.93 -5.07 16.52
C ASP A 64 -3.44 -6.02 15.42
N PHE A 65 -4.36 -6.77 14.80
CA PHE A 65 -4.05 -7.62 13.65
C PHE A 65 -3.54 -6.80 12.45
N LEU A 66 -4.24 -5.74 12.07
CA LEU A 66 -3.85 -4.87 10.96
C LEU A 66 -2.51 -4.19 11.21
N ILE A 67 -2.26 -3.72 12.43
CA ILE A 67 -0.97 -3.15 12.83
C ILE A 67 0.14 -4.19 12.73
N ASN A 68 -0.09 -5.44 13.15
CA ASN A 68 0.91 -6.49 13.05
C ASN A 68 1.23 -6.88 11.59
N VAL A 69 0.22 -6.89 10.72
CA VAL A 69 0.38 -7.25 9.29
C VAL A 69 1.02 -6.12 8.48
N PHE A 70 0.60 -4.87 8.68
CA PHE A 70 0.98 -3.73 7.84
C PHE A 70 1.97 -2.75 8.50
N GLY A 71 2.16 -2.83 9.83
CA GLY A 71 3.07 -1.93 10.56
C GLY A 71 4.54 -2.15 10.24
N LYS A 72 4.88 -3.28 9.60
CA LYS A 72 6.20 -3.53 9.04
C LYS A 72 6.21 -2.97 7.62
N GLY A 73 6.70 -1.73 7.46
CA GLY A 73 6.93 -1.17 6.13
C GLY A 73 7.88 -2.06 5.31
N CYS A 74 7.76 -1.98 3.99
CA CYS A 74 8.77 -2.51 3.07
C CYS A 74 10.12 -1.79 3.26
#